data_AF-A0A511NIW5-F1
#
_entry.id   AF-A0A511NIW5-F1
#
_cell.length_a   1.000
_cell.length_b   1.000
_cell.length_c   1.000
_cell.angle_alpha   90.00
_cell.angle_beta   90.00
_cell.angle_gamma   90.00
#
_symmetry.space_group_name_H-M   'P 1'
#
loop_
_entity.id
_entity.type
_entity.pdbx_description
1 polymer ?
#
loop_
_entity_poly.entity_id
_entity_poly.type
_entity_poly.pdbx_seq_one_letter_code
_entity_poly.pdbx_strand_id
1 'polypeptide(L)'
;MKKHLMILMSLFSAVSLYSQVGINTSNPKAILHVDPLSFSTSSGKDGILIPRIENFPGINPERLGQLVFLKDNTTLKSGFYYWDATNWIPFPDSVERAEDETIYVFDGLDYTGTDLTRTMNFSKYKKAKRDGFSILNNEISVGKSGLYLISLTGNTKKPSGSQDQANFSYSVYINNALSNSVNTSIAAESTSSTSATISFLKRLKVGDKLKATITKTDQGPNNYVAFGINNLTLFFIQD
;
A
#
# COMPACT_ATOMS: atom_id res chain seq x y z
N MET A 1 -5.74 -66.33 27.36
CA MET A 1 -4.83 -65.78 26.31
C MET A 1 -5.58 -65.40 25.03
N LYS A 2 -6.24 -66.31 24.31
CA LYS A 2 -6.94 -66.00 23.02
C LYS A 2 -7.98 -64.87 23.09
N LYS A 3 -8.80 -64.81 24.16
CA LYS A 3 -9.82 -63.76 24.35
C LYS A 3 -9.23 -62.37 24.60
N HIS A 4 -8.08 -62.30 25.27
CA HIS A 4 -7.40 -61.02 25.56
C HIS A 4 -6.71 -60.46 24.32
N LEU A 5 -6.22 -61.33 23.43
CA LEU A 5 -5.68 -60.95 22.14
C LEU A 5 -6.73 -60.31 21.23
N MET A 6 -7.96 -60.85 21.22
CA MET A 6 -9.07 -60.28 20.44
C MET A 6 -9.48 -58.89 20.95
N ILE A 7 -9.52 -58.71 22.27
CA ILE A 7 -9.78 -57.40 22.89
C ILE A 7 -8.68 -56.40 22.50
N LEU A 8 -7.41 -56.81 22.56
CA LEU A 8 -6.28 -55.96 22.17
C LEU A 8 -6.36 -55.52 20.70
N MET A 9 -6.68 -56.43 19.76
CA MET A 9 -6.88 -56.07 18.35
C MET A 9 -8.06 -55.12 18.15
N SER A 10 -9.14 -55.25 18.92
CA SER A 10 -10.27 -54.32 18.88
C SER A 10 -9.88 -52.91 19.33
N LEU A 11 -9.00 -52.76 20.33
CA LEU A 11 -8.54 -51.44 20.77
C LEU A 11 -7.70 -50.71 19.71
N PHE A 12 -6.92 -51.44 18.88
CA PHE A 12 -6.14 -50.82 17.79
C PHE A 12 -7.01 -50.31 16.62
N SER A 13 -8.24 -50.81 16.47
CA SER A 13 -9.16 -50.36 15.41
C SER A 13 -9.83 -49.00 15.68
N ALA A 14 -9.72 -48.47 16.90
CA ALA A 14 -10.33 -47.19 17.29
C ALA A 14 -9.44 -45.96 17.05
N VAL A 15 -8.23 -46.15 16.52
CA VAL A 15 -7.32 -45.02 16.21
C VAL A 15 -7.75 -44.39 14.90
N SER A 16 -8.22 -43.14 14.95
CA SER A 16 -8.49 -42.34 13.75
C SER A 16 -7.17 -42.00 13.06
N LEU A 17 -6.92 -42.59 11.90
CA LEU A 17 -5.80 -42.22 11.04
C LEU A 17 -6.19 -41.01 10.19
N TYR A 18 -5.51 -39.87 10.39
CA TYR A 18 -5.70 -38.70 9.53
C TYR A 18 -4.92 -38.89 8.23
N SER A 19 -5.61 -38.88 7.09
CA SER A 19 -5.01 -38.99 5.76
C SER A 19 -4.62 -37.60 5.22
N GLN A 20 -3.62 -36.97 5.83
CA GLN A 20 -3.00 -35.78 5.26
C GLN A 20 -1.80 -36.20 4.39
N VAL A 21 -1.66 -35.57 3.23
CA VAL A 21 -0.53 -35.78 2.32
C VAL A 21 0.51 -34.69 2.56
N GLY A 22 1.60 -35.05 3.20
CA GLY A 22 2.80 -34.22 3.29
C GLY A 22 3.81 -34.61 2.21
N ILE A 23 4.27 -33.64 1.41
CA ILE A 23 5.40 -33.80 0.48
C ILE A 23 6.54 -32.95 1.03
N ASN A 24 7.70 -33.58 1.25
CA ASN A 24 8.88 -32.98 1.91
C ASN A 24 8.61 -32.39 3.32
N THR A 25 7.57 -32.85 4.00
CA THR A 25 7.19 -32.36 5.34
C THR A 25 6.65 -33.50 6.20
N SER A 26 7.10 -33.59 7.45
CA SER A 26 6.66 -34.63 8.41
C SER A 26 5.49 -34.18 9.28
N ASN A 27 5.10 -32.90 9.19
CA ASN A 27 4.05 -32.29 10.00
C ASN A 27 3.08 -31.49 9.12
N PRO A 28 2.31 -32.14 8.23
CA PRO A 28 1.38 -31.47 7.34
C PRO A 28 0.37 -30.60 8.12
N LYS A 29 0.13 -29.39 7.63
CA LYS A 29 -0.84 -28.42 8.22
C LYS A 29 -2.10 -28.24 7.38
N ALA A 30 -2.23 -29.00 6.29
CA ALA A 30 -3.36 -29.02 5.38
C ALA A 30 -3.57 -30.44 4.84
N ILE A 31 -4.68 -30.68 4.13
CA ILE A 31 -4.95 -31.98 3.48
C ILE A 31 -3.84 -32.35 2.48
N LEU A 32 -3.31 -31.35 1.76
CA LEU A 32 -2.07 -31.44 0.98
C LEU A 32 -1.14 -30.32 1.45
N HIS A 33 0.05 -30.68 1.96
CA HIS A 33 1.09 -29.73 2.36
C HIS A 33 2.39 -30.07 1.61
N VAL A 34 2.92 -29.13 0.84
CA VAL A 34 4.13 -29.30 0.02
C VAL A 34 5.16 -28.28 0.46
N ASP A 35 6.23 -28.74 1.10
CA ASP A 35 7.40 -27.92 1.42
C ASP A 35 8.43 -28.01 0.28
N PRO A 36 9.19 -26.93 0.00
CA PRO A 36 10.31 -26.99 -0.94
C PRO A 36 11.44 -27.87 -0.37
N LEU A 37 12.33 -28.39 -1.23
CA LEU A 37 13.51 -29.11 -0.78
C LEU A 37 14.45 -28.24 0.07
N SER A 38 14.50 -26.94 -0.23
CA SER A 38 15.24 -25.95 0.55
C SER A 38 14.56 -24.59 0.43
N PHE A 39 14.37 -23.92 1.57
CA PHE A 39 13.82 -22.57 1.62
C PHE A 39 14.77 -21.49 1.10
N SER A 40 16.08 -21.78 1.02
CA SER A 40 17.10 -20.83 0.55
C SER A 40 17.58 -21.10 -0.88
N THR A 41 17.43 -22.34 -1.37
CA THR A 41 17.90 -22.77 -2.69
C THR A 41 16.83 -23.63 -3.36
N SER A 42 15.80 -22.99 -3.92
CA SER A 42 14.75 -23.72 -4.64
C SER A 42 15.36 -24.44 -5.85
N SER A 43 15.18 -25.76 -5.92
CA SER A 43 15.46 -26.50 -7.15
C SER A 43 14.39 -26.14 -8.18
N GLY A 44 14.70 -26.16 -9.47
CA GLY A 44 13.68 -25.98 -10.53
C GLY A 44 12.58 -27.06 -10.55
N LYS A 45 12.62 -28.02 -9.61
CA LYS A 45 11.62 -29.06 -9.39
C LYS A 45 10.69 -28.75 -8.21
N ASP A 46 10.97 -27.71 -7.45
CA ASP A 46 10.11 -27.27 -6.35
C ASP A 46 8.87 -26.57 -6.96
N GLY A 47 7.70 -27.19 -6.84
CA GLY A 47 6.44 -26.65 -7.36
C GLY A 47 5.38 -27.71 -7.59
N ILE A 48 4.20 -27.27 -8.06
CA ILE A 48 3.08 -28.13 -8.43
C ILE A 48 2.73 -27.85 -9.89
N LEU A 49 2.82 -28.89 -10.73
CA LEU A 49 2.32 -28.81 -12.10
C LEU A 49 0.81 -29.06 -12.11
N ILE A 50 0.07 -28.02 -12.46
CA ILE A 50 -1.37 -28.08 -12.72
C ILE A 50 -1.61 -28.54 -14.17
N PRO A 51 -2.72 -29.25 -14.49
CA PRO A 51 -3.04 -29.61 -15.86
C PRO A 51 -2.98 -28.43 -16.82
N ARG A 52 -2.20 -28.59 -17.89
CA ARG A 52 -2.03 -27.59 -18.96
C ARG A 52 -2.93 -27.95 -20.12
N ILE A 53 -3.70 -27.00 -20.61
CA ILE A 53 -4.68 -27.20 -21.69
C ILE A 53 -4.53 -26.10 -22.74
N GLU A 54 -4.90 -26.42 -23.98
CA GLU A 54 -4.90 -25.45 -25.10
C GLU A 54 -6.30 -24.89 -25.35
N ASN A 55 -7.33 -25.63 -24.95
CA ASN A 55 -8.73 -25.26 -25.02
C ASN A 55 -9.46 -25.77 -23.78
N PHE A 56 -10.48 -25.05 -23.34
CA PHE A 56 -11.38 -25.52 -22.28
C PHE A 56 -12.13 -26.79 -22.71
N PRO A 57 -12.43 -27.70 -21.78
CA PRO A 57 -13.14 -28.93 -22.10
C PRO A 57 -14.53 -28.59 -22.65
N GLY A 58 -14.96 -29.31 -23.70
CA GLY A 58 -16.31 -29.16 -24.27
C GLY A 58 -17.43 -29.64 -23.35
N ILE A 59 -17.08 -30.39 -22.30
CA ILE A 59 -17.97 -30.78 -21.21
C ILE A 59 -17.52 -30.03 -19.95
N ASN A 60 -18.45 -29.30 -19.34
CA ASN A 60 -18.16 -28.53 -18.13
C ASN A 60 -17.76 -29.44 -16.96
N PRO A 61 -16.78 -29.05 -16.14
CA PRO A 61 -16.44 -29.78 -14.93
C PRO A 61 -17.61 -29.89 -13.95
N GLU A 62 -17.71 -31.04 -13.28
CA GLU A 62 -18.71 -31.26 -12.22
C GLU A 62 -18.32 -30.61 -10.88
N ARG A 63 -17.03 -30.27 -10.70
CA ARG A 63 -16.50 -29.76 -9.42
C ARG A 63 -16.07 -28.30 -9.53
N LEU A 64 -16.57 -27.49 -8.60
CA LEU A 64 -16.13 -26.12 -8.37
C LEU A 64 -14.64 -26.06 -8.05
N GLY A 65 -13.97 -25.01 -8.55
CA GLY A 65 -12.57 -24.74 -8.24
C GLY A 65 -11.57 -25.63 -8.96
N GLN A 66 -11.99 -26.38 -10.00
CA GLN A 66 -11.05 -27.09 -10.86
C GLN A 66 -10.09 -26.07 -11.50
N LEU A 67 -8.79 -26.21 -11.21
CA LEU A 67 -7.73 -25.31 -11.66
C LEU A 67 -7.02 -25.91 -12.88
N VAL A 68 -6.79 -25.08 -13.89
CA VAL A 68 -6.04 -25.43 -15.11
C VAL A 68 -5.12 -24.28 -15.49
N PHE A 69 -4.05 -24.57 -16.23
CA PHE A 69 -3.24 -23.56 -16.89
C PHE A 69 -3.55 -23.58 -18.40
N LEU A 70 -4.20 -22.53 -18.89
CA LEU A 70 -4.45 -22.36 -20.31
C LEU A 70 -3.15 -21.86 -20.97
N LYS A 71 -2.71 -22.50 -22.05
CA LYS A 71 -1.56 -22.07 -22.85
C LYS A 71 -1.91 -22.17 -24.33
N ASP A 72 -1.27 -21.35 -25.16
CA ASP A 72 -1.35 -21.46 -26.62
C ASP A 72 -2.79 -21.36 -27.18
N ASN A 73 -3.71 -20.76 -26.43
CA ASN A 73 -5.07 -20.50 -26.90
C ASN A 73 -5.08 -19.32 -27.88
N THR A 74 -5.92 -19.38 -28.90
CA THR A 74 -5.98 -18.36 -29.96
C THR A 74 -6.72 -17.08 -29.57
N THR A 75 -7.55 -17.12 -28.52
CA THR A 75 -8.45 -16.01 -28.16
C THR A 75 -8.25 -15.50 -26.74
N LEU A 76 -7.90 -16.38 -25.81
CA LEU A 76 -7.74 -16.08 -24.40
C LEU A 76 -6.26 -16.06 -24.01
N LYS A 77 -5.91 -15.22 -23.04
CA LYS A 77 -4.55 -15.13 -22.53
C LYS A 77 -4.15 -16.42 -21.83
N SER A 78 -2.90 -16.82 -22.01
CA SER A 78 -2.29 -17.90 -21.24
C SER A 78 -2.26 -17.53 -19.75
N GLY A 79 -2.63 -18.44 -18.87
CA GLY A 79 -2.72 -18.16 -17.45
C GLY A 79 -3.45 -19.24 -16.66
N PHE A 80 -3.57 -19.04 -15.36
CA PHE A 80 -4.36 -19.91 -14.50
C PHE A 80 -5.85 -19.57 -14.62
N TYR A 81 -6.68 -20.60 -14.77
CA TYR A 81 -8.14 -20.47 -14.78
C TYR A 81 -8.75 -21.45 -13.78
N TYR A 82 -9.81 -21.03 -13.11
CA TYR A 82 -10.62 -21.92 -12.28
C TYR A 82 -12.07 -21.97 -12.77
N TRP A 83 -12.71 -23.12 -12.56
CA TRP A 83 -14.13 -23.31 -12.86
C TRP A 83 -15.03 -22.79 -11.73
N ASP A 84 -15.96 -21.89 -12.03
CA ASP A 84 -16.91 -21.31 -11.06
C ASP A 84 -18.33 -21.91 -11.11
N ALA A 85 -18.50 -23.05 -11.81
CA ALA A 85 -19.76 -23.71 -12.20
C ALA A 85 -20.45 -23.17 -13.45
N THR A 86 -20.07 -21.98 -13.94
CA THR A 86 -20.67 -21.38 -15.14
C THR A 86 -19.63 -21.05 -16.20
N ASN A 87 -18.48 -20.51 -15.78
CA ASN A 87 -17.41 -20.00 -16.63
C ASN A 87 -16.04 -20.41 -16.10
N TRP A 88 -15.07 -20.40 -17.02
CA TRP A 88 -13.66 -20.42 -16.66
C TRP A 88 -13.21 -19.00 -16.34
N ILE A 89 -12.85 -18.78 -15.07
CA ILE A 89 -12.46 -17.46 -14.58
C ILE A 89 -10.93 -17.38 -14.57
N PRO A 90 -10.33 -16.40 -15.28
CA PRO A 90 -8.89 -16.18 -15.21
C PRO A 90 -8.50 -15.68 -13.83
N PHE A 91 -7.34 -16.11 -13.35
CA PHE A 91 -6.66 -15.38 -12.29
C PHE A 91 -6.26 -14.01 -12.83
N PRO A 92 -6.34 -12.94 -12.03
CA PRO A 92 -5.83 -11.65 -12.46
C PRO A 92 -4.33 -11.76 -12.73
N ASP A 93 -3.94 -11.65 -14.01
CA ASP A 93 -2.54 -11.71 -14.46
C ASP A 93 -1.71 -10.56 -13.85
N SER A 94 -2.38 -9.44 -13.54
CA SER A 94 -1.81 -8.32 -12.82
C SER A 94 -2.92 -7.61 -12.03
N VAL A 95 -2.62 -7.25 -10.79
CA VAL A 95 -3.32 -6.17 -10.09
C VAL A 95 -2.41 -4.97 -10.26
N GLU A 96 -2.62 -4.20 -11.32
CA GLU A 96 -1.78 -3.07 -11.65
C GLU A 96 -2.10 -1.90 -10.70
N ARG A 97 -1.43 -1.91 -9.53
CA ARG A 97 -1.50 -0.81 -8.54
C ARG A 97 -0.88 0.50 -9.06
N ALA A 98 -0.43 0.53 -10.31
CA ALA A 98 0.26 1.63 -10.95
C ALA A 98 -0.63 2.43 -11.92
N GLU A 99 -1.90 2.03 -12.14
CA GLU A 99 -2.77 2.63 -13.16
C GLU A 99 -3.42 3.98 -12.76
N ASP A 100 -3.12 4.54 -11.58
CA ASP A 100 -3.40 5.97 -11.32
C ASP A 100 -2.29 6.83 -11.95
N GLU A 101 -2.28 6.91 -13.28
CA GLU A 101 -1.23 7.54 -14.13
C GLU A 101 -0.93 9.02 -13.82
N THR A 102 -1.68 9.63 -12.91
CA THR A 102 -1.70 11.06 -12.66
C THR A 102 -1.32 11.45 -11.23
N ILE A 103 -1.17 10.51 -10.29
CA ILE A 103 -1.04 10.85 -8.86
C ILE A 103 0.39 10.64 -8.33
N TYR A 104 0.95 11.71 -7.78
CA TYR A 104 2.20 11.70 -7.01
C TYR A 104 1.90 12.05 -5.55
N VAL A 105 2.27 11.18 -4.61
CA VAL A 105 1.95 11.31 -3.18
C VAL A 105 3.22 11.41 -2.35
N PHE A 106 3.31 12.48 -1.56
CA PHE A 106 4.43 12.77 -0.67
C PHE A 106 3.91 12.80 0.77
N ASP A 107 4.31 11.80 1.57
CA ASP A 107 3.87 11.63 2.95
C ASP A 107 5.05 11.80 3.92
N GLY A 108 4.81 12.35 5.10
CA GLY A 108 5.79 12.34 6.19
C GLY A 108 5.21 12.73 7.54
N LEU A 109 5.97 12.42 8.59
CA LEU A 109 5.66 12.74 9.97
C LEU A 109 6.51 13.91 10.44
N ASP A 110 5.99 14.68 11.38
CA ASP A 110 6.70 15.76 12.06
C ASP A 110 7.03 16.99 11.20
N TYR A 111 7.61 17.98 11.87
CA TYR A 111 8.11 19.22 11.30
C TYR A 111 9.58 19.39 11.67
N THR A 112 10.38 19.96 10.78
CA THR A 112 11.78 20.30 11.05
C THR A 112 11.91 21.75 11.51
N GLY A 113 12.65 21.97 12.60
CA GLY A 113 12.95 23.28 13.19
C GLY A 113 12.14 23.60 14.44
N THR A 114 12.52 24.67 15.15
CA THR A 114 11.90 25.15 16.39
C THR A 114 11.25 26.53 16.26
N ASP A 115 11.40 27.18 15.11
CA ASP A 115 10.90 28.52 14.85
C ASP A 115 9.37 28.56 14.70
N LEU A 116 8.82 29.77 14.61
CA LEU A 116 7.40 29.97 14.27
C LEU A 116 7.05 29.30 12.93
N THR A 117 7.95 29.41 11.95
CA THR A 117 7.85 28.74 10.65
C THR A 117 8.69 27.47 10.66
N ARG A 118 8.05 26.33 10.44
CA ARG A 118 8.71 25.02 10.38
C ARG A 118 8.42 24.34 9.05
N THR A 119 9.39 23.57 8.57
CA THR A 119 9.24 22.81 7.33
C THR A 119 8.49 21.52 7.61
N MET A 120 7.47 21.19 6.80
CA MET A 120 6.81 19.90 6.89
C MET A 120 7.70 18.81 6.32
N ASN A 121 7.79 17.70 7.03
CA ASN A 121 8.63 16.60 6.59
C ASN A 121 7.91 15.73 5.57
N PHE A 122 8.64 15.25 4.57
CA PHE A 122 8.20 14.26 3.60
C PHE A 122 9.25 13.15 3.52
N SER A 123 8.93 11.97 4.04
CA SER A 123 9.85 10.82 4.13
C SER A 123 9.48 9.68 3.18
N LYS A 124 8.25 9.68 2.68
CA LYS A 124 7.75 8.67 1.76
C LYS A 124 7.27 9.32 0.49
N TYR A 125 7.75 8.78 -0.62
CA TYR A 125 7.29 9.14 -1.94
C TYR A 125 6.63 7.93 -2.60
N LYS A 126 5.40 8.08 -3.05
CA LYS A 126 4.72 7.10 -3.89
C LYS A 126 4.35 7.76 -5.21
N LYS A 127 4.65 7.07 -6.30
CA LYS A 127 4.29 7.47 -7.66
C LYS A 127 3.81 6.28 -8.44
N ALA A 128 2.86 6.54 -9.33
CA ALA A 128 2.42 5.56 -10.30
C ALA A 128 3.53 5.23 -11.32
N LYS A 129 4.24 6.25 -11.84
CA LYS A 129 5.28 6.07 -12.87
C LYS A 129 6.61 6.75 -12.57
N ARG A 130 7.71 6.18 -13.09
CA ARG A 130 9.06 6.76 -13.01
C ARG A 130 9.25 7.97 -13.94
N ASP A 131 8.74 9.13 -13.53
CA ASP A 131 8.90 10.38 -14.29
C ASP A 131 9.82 11.38 -13.57
N GLY A 132 11.02 10.96 -13.14
CA GLY A 132 12.06 11.88 -12.63
C GLY A 132 11.83 12.58 -11.28
N PHE A 133 10.61 12.55 -10.71
CA PHE A 133 10.33 13.15 -9.41
C PHE A 133 11.17 12.52 -8.29
N SER A 134 11.60 13.33 -7.33
CA SER A 134 12.40 12.93 -6.17
C SER A 134 12.11 13.80 -4.94
N ILE A 135 12.55 13.34 -3.77
CA ILE A 135 12.58 14.13 -2.53
C ILE A 135 14.01 14.15 -2.02
N LEU A 136 14.50 15.32 -1.63
CA LEU A 136 15.74 15.49 -0.88
C LEU A 136 15.54 16.60 0.15
N ASN A 137 15.89 16.38 1.42
CA ASN A 137 15.81 17.39 2.49
C ASN A 137 14.43 18.08 2.60
N ASN A 138 13.34 17.31 2.56
CA ASN A 138 11.95 17.80 2.56
C ASN A 138 11.58 18.73 1.39
N GLU A 139 12.39 18.73 0.33
CA GLU A 139 12.14 19.45 -0.91
C GLU A 139 11.86 18.45 -2.04
N ILE A 140 10.74 18.65 -2.72
CA ILE A 140 10.25 17.77 -3.78
C ILE A 140 10.69 18.37 -5.11
N SER A 141 11.48 17.61 -5.87
CA SER A 141 11.88 18.00 -7.23
C SER A 141 10.86 17.48 -8.24
N VAL A 142 10.30 18.37 -9.04
CA VAL A 142 9.37 18.04 -10.12
C VAL A 142 10.12 17.33 -11.23
N GLY A 143 9.63 16.17 -11.64
CA GLY A 143 10.25 15.39 -12.72
C GLY A 143 9.50 15.38 -14.04
N LYS A 144 8.26 15.90 -14.08
CA LYS A 144 7.46 16.05 -15.29
C LYS A 144 6.85 17.46 -15.32
N SER A 145 6.95 18.14 -16.46
CA SER A 145 6.27 19.43 -16.66
C SER A 145 4.79 19.20 -16.91
N GLY A 146 3.94 20.12 -16.48
CA GLY A 146 2.50 20.03 -16.72
C GLY A 146 1.68 20.93 -15.83
N LEU A 147 0.37 20.90 -16.03
CA LEU A 147 -0.61 21.43 -15.09
C LEU A 147 -0.94 20.38 -14.04
N TYR A 148 -0.88 20.79 -12.77
CA TYR A 148 -1.18 19.94 -11.63
C TYR A 148 -2.27 20.57 -10.76
N LEU A 149 -3.15 19.72 -10.21
CA LEU A 149 -3.85 20.01 -8.97
C LEU A 149 -2.95 19.61 -7.81
N ILE A 150 -2.48 20.61 -7.06
CA ILE A 150 -1.62 20.43 -5.90
C ILE A 150 -2.50 20.52 -4.66
N SER A 151 -2.49 19.48 -3.83
CA SER A 151 -3.24 19.41 -2.58
C SER A 151 -2.32 19.14 -1.40
N LEU A 152 -2.33 20.02 -0.40
CA LEU A 152 -1.59 19.84 0.86
C LEU A 152 -2.60 19.61 1.98
N THR A 153 -2.36 18.60 2.82
CA THR A 153 -3.03 18.41 4.11
C THR A 153 -1.98 18.34 5.21
N GLY A 154 -2.09 19.23 6.20
CA GLY A 154 -1.23 19.28 7.37
C GLY A 154 -2.06 19.29 8.64
N ASN A 155 -1.52 18.69 9.69
CA ASN A 155 -2.24 18.41 10.93
C ASN A 155 -1.39 18.78 12.15
N THR A 156 -1.95 19.55 13.08
CA THR A 156 -1.24 20.01 14.27
C THR A 156 -2.07 19.78 15.51
N LYS A 157 -1.42 19.36 16.59
CA LYS A 157 -2.05 19.23 17.90
C LYS A 157 -1.35 20.10 18.93
N LYS A 158 -2.09 20.34 20.00
CA LYS A 158 -1.59 21.02 21.18
C LYS A 158 -0.58 20.15 21.94
N PRO A 159 0.48 20.74 22.53
CA PRO A 159 1.33 20.02 23.47
C PRO A 159 0.59 19.86 24.80
N SER A 160 0.96 18.84 25.58
CA SER A 160 0.41 18.64 26.92
C SER A 160 0.63 19.87 27.79
N GLY A 161 -0.43 20.41 28.40
CA GLY A 161 -0.37 21.52 29.36
C GLY A 161 -0.38 22.94 28.77
N SER A 162 -0.38 23.13 27.45
CA SER A 162 -0.67 24.46 26.87
C SER A 162 -2.17 24.77 27.00
N GLN A 163 -2.53 26.03 27.24
CA GLN A 163 -3.92 26.51 27.29
C GLN A 163 -4.20 27.65 26.29
N ASP A 164 -3.20 28.10 25.54
CA ASP A 164 -3.35 29.27 24.66
C ASP A 164 -4.01 28.90 23.33
N GLN A 165 -4.80 29.80 22.76
CA GLN A 165 -5.20 29.68 21.35
C GLN A 165 -3.97 29.91 20.45
N ALA A 166 -3.94 29.29 19.27
CA ALA A 166 -2.94 29.60 18.25
C ALA A 166 -3.56 29.62 16.85
N ASN A 167 -2.98 30.46 15.99
CA ASN A 167 -3.34 30.56 14.60
C ASN A 167 -2.19 30.04 13.74
N PHE A 168 -2.50 29.28 12.70
CA PHE A 168 -1.52 28.67 11.82
C PHE A 168 -1.79 29.03 10.37
N SER A 169 -0.71 29.23 9.62
CA SER A 169 -0.71 29.28 8.17
C SER A 169 0.03 28.07 7.61
N TYR A 170 -0.66 27.27 6.80
CA TYR A 170 -0.08 26.15 6.06
C TYR A 170 0.17 26.61 4.63
N SER A 171 1.43 26.59 4.21
CA SER A 171 1.88 27.21 2.96
C SER A 171 2.62 26.22 2.07
N VAL A 172 2.40 26.31 0.75
CA VAL A 172 3.19 25.63 -0.27
C VAL A 172 4.03 26.66 -1.02
N TYR A 173 5.32 26.38 -1.11
CA TYR A 173 6.30 27.18 -1.84
C TYR A 173 6.75 26.42 -3.09
N ILE A 174 6.99 27.17 -4.16
CA ILE A 174 7.59 26.69 -5.40
C ILE A 174 8.79 27.56 -5.69
N ASN A 175 9.98 26.96 -5.79
CA ASN A 175 11.25 27.66 -5.97
C ASN A 175 11.44 28.78 -4.91
N ASN A 176 11.11 28.47 -3.65
CA ASN A 176 11.11 29.40 -2.51
C ASN A 176 10.15 30.60 -2.59
N ALA A 177 9.33 30.72 -3.63
CA ALA A 177 8.24 31.70 -3.70
C ALA A 177 6.95 31.09 -3.14
N LEU A 178 6.21 31.85 -2.33
CA LEU A 178 4.90 31.41 -1.84
C LEU A 178 3.95 31.18 -3.03
N SER A 179 3.39 29.99 -3.14
CA SER A 179 2.43 29.65 -4.18
C SER A 179 0.99 29.72 -3.68
N ASN A 180 0.72 29.16 -2.50
CA ASN A 180 -0.60 29.25 -1.87
C ASN A 180 -0.51 28.95 -0.36
N SER A 181 -1.50 29.40 0.40
CA SER A 181 -1.61 29.18 1.84
C SER A 181 -3.05 29.12 2.32
N VAL A 182 -3.30 28.41 3.42
CA VAL A 182 -4.54 28.48 4.20
C VAL A 182 -4.24 28.76 5.65
N ASN A 183 -5.18 29.44 6.30
CA ASN A 183 -5.10 29.68 7.73
C ASN A 183 -6.13 28.84 8.49
N THR A 184 -5.75 28.38 9.67
CA THR A 184 -6.65 27.72 10.63
C THR A 184 -6.27 28.14 12.05
N SER A 185 -7.12 27.82 13.01
CA SER A 185 -6.88 28.07 14.42
C SER A 185 -7.04 26.80 15.24
N ILE A 186 -6.44 26.76 16.42
CA ILE A 186 -6.62 25.71 17.41
C ILE A 186 -7.17 26.33 18.71
N ALA A 187 -8.16 25.66 19.32
CA ALA A 187 -8.79 26.16 20.54
C ALA A 187 -7.88 26.07 21.78
N ALA A 188 -8.29 26.76 22.84
CA ALA A 188 -7.60 26.78 24.13
C ALA A 188 -7.55 25.41 24.84
N GLU A 189 -8.44 24.47 24.50
CA GLU A 189 -8.55 23.17 25.17
C GLU A 189 -7.31 22.28 24.98
N SER A 190 -6.88 21.60 26.05
CA SER A 190 -5.67 20.76 26.10
C SER A 190 -5.66 19.57 25.14
N THR A 191 -6.84 19.11 24.71
CA THR A 191 -7.03 18.00 23.76
C THR A 191 -7.22 18.46 22.31
N SER A 192 -7.11 19.78 22.05
CA SER A 192 -7.35 20.32 20.73
C SER A 192 -6.35 19.83 19.69
N SER A 193 -6.85 19.63 18.48
CA SER A 193 -6.07 19.48 17.26
C SER A 193 -6.77 20.22 16.13
N THR A 194 -6.03 20.54 15.08
CA THR A 194 -6.55 21.17 13.88
C THR A 194 -5.89 20.57 12.65
N SER A 195 -6.61 20.57 11.55
CA SER A 195 -6.13 20.19 10.24
C SER A 195 -6.40 21.33 9.28
N ALA A 196 -5.56 21.44 8.25
CA ALA A 196 -5.78 22.36 7.18
C ALA A 196 -5.49 21.69 5.84
N THR A 197 -6.36 21.94 4.87
CA THR A 197 -6.20 21.47 3.50
C THR A 197 -6.25 22.65 2.54
N ILE A 198 -5.31 22.68 1.59
CA ILE A 198 -5.37 23.55 0.42
C ILE A 198 -5.27 22.74 -0.84
N SER A 199 -6.01 23.17 -1.85
CA SER A 199 -5.95 22.64 -3.20
C SER A 199 -5.89 23.79 -4.19
N PHE A 200 -4.96 23.74 -5.14
CA PHE A 200 -4.83 24.77 -6.16
C PHE A 200 -4.19 24.24 -7.45
N LEU A 201 -4.50 24.91 -8.55
CA LEU A 201 -3.92 24.59 -9.85
C LEU A 201 -2.60 25.33 -10.05
N LYS A 202 -1.59 24.63 -10.56
CA LYS A 202 -0.31 25.24 -10.91
C LYS A 202 0.36 24.51 -12.06
N ARG A 203 0.90 25.28 -13.01
CA ARG A 203 1.86 24.76 -13.99
C ARG A 203 3.24 24.63 -13.36
N LEU A 204 3.80 23.43 -13.40
CA LEU A 204 5.14 23.10 -12.92
C LEU A 204 6.03 22.77 -14.12
N LYS A 205 7.32 23.07 -14.00
CA LYS A 205 8.37 22.67 -14.92
C LYS A 205 9.24 21.61 -14.28
N VAL A 206 9.81 20.70 -15.09
CA VAL A 206 10.87 19.81 -14.63
C VAL A 206 11.97 20.62 -13.93
N GLY A 207 12.34 20.21 -12.72
CA GLY A 207 13.31 20.89 -11.86
C GLY A 207 12.73 21.93 -10.91
N ASP A 208 11.44 22.28 -11.03
CA ASP A 208 10.77 23.09 -9.99
C ASP A 208 10.82 22.36 -8.65
N LYS A 209 10.95 23.14 -7.58
CA LYS A 209 11.13 22.63 -6.23
C LYS A 209 9.98 23.02 -5.32
N LEU A 210 9.28 22.02 -4.78
CA LEU A 210 8.17 22.23 -3.87
C LEU A 210 8.60 22.00 -2.42
N LYS A 211 8.13 22.86 -1.52
CA LYS A 211 8.29 22.73 -0.07
C LYS A 211 7.00 23.18 0.61
N ALA A 212 6.64 22.54 1.71
CA ALA A 212 5.51 22.97 2.54
C ALA A 212 5.98 23.42 3.93
N THR A 213 5.36 24.46 4.48
CA THR A 213 5.65 24.95 5.82
C THR A 213 4.38 25.17 6.62
N ILE A 214 4.51 25.07 7.93
CA ILE A 214 3.52 25.55 8.89
C ILE A 214 4.12 26.74 9.65
N THR A 215 3.36 27.83 9.73
CA THR A 215 3.75 29.03 10.47
C THR A 215 2.72 29.32 11.54
N LYS A 216 3.14 29.34 12.81
CA LYS A 216 2.33 29.92 13.88
C LYS A 216 2.30 31.45 13.68
N THR A 217 1.13 32.03 13.46
CA THR A 217 0.98 33.45 13.06
C THR A 217 0.81 34.41 14.23
N ASP A 218 0.47 33.90 15.41
CA ASP A 218 0.47 34.64 16.68
C ASP A 218 1.85 34.59 17.36
N GLN A 219 2.22 35.66 18.07
CA GLN A 219 3.52 35.79 18.74
C GLN A 219 3.70 34.76 19.88
N GLY A 220 4.94 34.37 20.19
CA GLY A 220 5.29 33.43 21.28
C GLY A 220 5.89 32.10 20.80
N PRO A 221 6.38 31.22 21.69
CA PRO A 221 7.09 30.00 21.29
C PRO A 221 6.18 29.01 20.53
N ASN A 222 6.73 28.35 19.51
CA ASN A 222 6.01 27.33 18.72
C ASN A 222 6.08 25.96 19.38
N ASN A 223 5.36 25.80 20.48
CA ASN A 223 5.34 24.55 21.25
C ASN A 223 4.38 23.49 20.68
N TYR A 224 3.63 23.83 19.63
CA TYR A 224 2.70 22.93 18.96
C TYR A 224 3.43 21.85 18.18
N VAL A 225 2.86 20.65 18.09
CA VAL A 225 3.53 19.53 17.43
C VAL A 225 2.71 19.02 16.27
N ALA A 226 3.39 18.46 15.27
CA ALA A 226 2.72 17.73 14.20
C ALA A 226 1.86 16.60 14.79
N PHE A 227 0.79 16.26 14.09
CA PHE A 227 -0.06 15.15 14.47
C PHE A 227 -0.44 14.33 13.25
N GLY A 228 -0.15 13.03 13.24
CA GLY A 228 -0.44 12.20 12.08
C GLY A 228 0.45 12.55 10.87
N ILE A 229 -0.03 12.21 9.67
CA ILE A 229 0.75 12.28 8.43
C ILE A 229 0.45 13.61 7.73
N ASN A 230 1.52 14.35 7.39
CA ASN A 230 1.44 15.43 6.42
C ASN A 230 1.44 14.82 5.02
N ASN A 231 0.57 15.31 4.14
CA ASN A 231 0.41 14.80 2.80
C ASN A 231 0.44 15.95 1.79
N LEU A 232 1.30 15.85 0.78
CA LEU A 232 1.25 16.68 -0.42
C LEU A 232 0.99 15.77 -1.61
N THR A 233 -0.07 16.02 -2.35
CA THR A 233 -0.46 15.27 -3.54
C THR A 233 -0.42 16.17 -4.76
N LEU A 234 0.15 15.67 -5.86
CA LEU A 234 0.13 16.30 -7.17
C LEU A 234 -0.67 15.39 -8.11
N PHE A 235 -1.80 15.88 -8.59
CA PHE A 235 -2.59 15.23 -9.63
C PHE A 235 -2.29 15.90 -10.98
N PHE A 236 -1.67 15.17 -11.90
CA PHE A 236 -1.37 15.62 -13.25
C PHE A 236 -2.65 15.72 -14.08
N ILE A 237 -2.86 16.85 -14.74
CA ILE A 237 -4.08 17.12 -15.53
C ILE A 237 -3.78 17.12 -17.01
N GLN A 238 -2.73 17.83 -17.43
CA GLN A 238 -2.35 18.01 -18.82
C GLN A 238 -0.91 18.50 -18.91
N ASP A 239 -0.30 18.36 -20.09
CA ASP A 239 1.03 18.94 -20.37
C ASP A 239 1.03 20.49 -20.40
#